data_AF-R7JFR0-F1
#
_entry.id   AF-R7JFR0-F1
#
_cell.length_a   1.000
_cell.length_b   1.000
_cell.length_c   1.000
_cell.angle_alpha   90.00
_cell.angle_beta   90.00
_cell.angle_gamma   90.00
#
_symmetry.space_group_name_H-M   'P 1'
#
loop_
_entity.id
_entity.type
_entity.pdbx_description
1 polymer ?
#
loop_
_entity_poly.entity_id
_entity_poly.type
_entity_poly.pdbx_seq_one_letter_code
_entity_poly.pdbx_strand_id
1 'polypeptide(L)'
;MKKLFILCSILFLMSSNVMASSYVKIEPEFLQPAQSTSYEKINETLAIIFSKIKPVIKTDKYPKYYHDFTLVKDDGTQNKAYYYVKYSGAELIFNAETNELKYISFRRPELMKCRIIYDYPSGSLHAVQIFVSDKESFIFSSTGKYVDYSPYVKEVKEKVIKSWKVPPRKQIDILAKGQKDLLVQMALTLNKDGSVKKCRILKSSKIKALDDNAGAAIKTAAPFKPFPKDFFNEEIVIILNFNFSL
;
A
#
# COMPACT_ATOMS: atom_id res chain seq x y z
N MET A 1 58.92 20.56 58.23
CA MET A 1 59.66 19.96 57.10
C MET A 1 58.77 18.91 56.43
N LYS A 2 58.69 18.97 55.10
CA LYS A 2 57.62 18.47 54.23
C LYS A 2 57.40 16.95 54.31
N LYS A 3 56.17 16.51 54.60
CA LYS A 3 55.70 15.14 54.30
C LYS A 3 55.11 15.13 52.89
N LEU A 4 55.80 14.43 52.00
CA LEU A 4 55.40 14.17 50.62
C LEU A 4 54.31 13.09 50.64
N PHE A 5 53.05 13.46 50.40
CA PHE A 5 52.00 12.50 50.08
C PHE A 5 51.96 12.33 48.56
N ILE A 6 52.38 11.14 48.10
CA ILE A 6 52.26 10.71 46.71
C ILE A 6 50.77 10.39 46.50
N LEU A 7 50.07 11.29 45.82
CA LEU A 7 48.71 11.04 45.35
C LEU A 7 48.80 10.23 44.06
N CYS A 8 48.59 8.91 44.15
CA CYS A 8 48.38 8.06 42.97
C CYS A 8 47.04 8.44 42.33
N SER A 9 47.05 9.42 41.43
CA SER A 9 45.94 9.67 40.52
C SER A 9 45.96 8.60 39.43
N ILE A 10 45.14 7.56 39.59
CA ILE A 10 44.82 6.61 38.53
C ILE A 10 44.14 7.42 37.42
N LEU A 11 44.86 7.69 36.34
CA LEU A 11 44.28 8.14 35.08
C LEU A 11 43.42 6.99 34.54
N PHE A 12 42.11 7.07 34.76
CA PHE A 12 41.17 6.34 33.92
C PHE A 12 41.26 6.96 32.52
N LEU A 13 42.00 6.30 31.63
CA LEU A 13 41.85 6.46 30.20
C LEU A 13 40.41 6.05 29.87
N MET A 14 39.52 7.03 29.79
CA MET A 14 38.17 6.84 29.26
C MET A 14 38.32 6.39 27.82
N SER A 15 38.01 5.13 27.57
CA SER A 15 37.86 4.58 26.23
C SER A 15 36.91 5.48 25.46
N SER A 16 37.36 5.86 24.26
CA SER A 16 36.63 6.62 23.26
C SER A 16 35.13 6.29 23.28
N ASN A 17 34.29 7.31 23.40
CA ASN A 17 32.89 7.25 22.98
C ASN A 17 32.87 6.80 21.51
N VAL A 18 32.81 5.49 21.29
CA VAL A 18 32.27 4.95 20.05
C VAL A 18 30.87 5.51 20.01
N MET A 19 30.63 6.43 19.09
CA MET A 19 29.31 6.93 18.75
C MET A 19 28.46 5.71 18.42
N ALA A 20 27.73 5.21 19.42
CA ALA A 20 26.64 4.29 19.22
C ALA A 20 25.64 5.08 18.38
N SER A 21 25.72 4.92 17.06
CA SER A 21 24.63 5.26 16.15
C SER A 21 23.38 4.70 16.81
N SER A 22 22.52 5.56 17.35
CA SER A 22 21.29 5.16 17.97
C SER A 22 20.46 4.49 16.88
N TYR A 23 20.54 3.16 16.80
CA TYR A 23 19.69 2.39 15.91
C TYR A 23 18.27 2.66 16.38
N VAL A 24 17.53 3.49 15.64
CA VAL A 24 16.12 3.71 15.90
C VAL A 24 15.42 2.39 15.64
N LYS A 25 15.16 1.64 16.71
CA LYS A 25 14.41 0.39 16.64
C LYS A 25 12.97 0.75 16.30
N ILE A 26 12.49 0.23 15.18
CA ILE A 26 11.10 0.42 14.76
C ILE A 26 10.31 -0.77 15.28
N GLU A 27 9.35 -0.51 16.17
CA GLU A 27 8.45 -1.53 16.68
C GLU A 27 7.17 -1.53 15.84
N PRO A 28 6.75 -2.68 15.28
CA PRO A 28 5.52 -2.75 14.52
C PRO A 28 4.31 -2.71 15.45
N GLU A 29 3.26 -2.04 15.00
CA GLU A 29 1.93 -2.20 15.58
C GLU A 29 1.39 -3.58 15.18
N PHE A 30 1.11 -4.42 16.15
CA PHE A 30 0.51 -5.73 15.89
C PHE A 30 -1.00 -5.64 15.70
N LEU A 31 -1.48 -6.40 14.72
CA LEU A 31 -2.90 -6.51 14.45
C LEU A 31 -3.63 -7.24 15.58
N GLN A 32 -4.85 -6.80 15.83
CA GLN A 32 -5.81 -7.41 16.73
C GLN A 32 -6.70 -8.41 15.98
N PRO A 33 -7.28 -9.41 16.67
CA PRO A 33 -8.18 -10.40 16.05
C PRO A 33 -9.35 -9.79 15.28
N ALA A 34 -9.84 -8.62 15.72
CA ALA A 34 -10.93 -7.91 15.06
C ALA A 34 -10.56 -7.33 13.68
N GLN A 35 -9.27 -7.19 13.37
CA GLN A 35 -8.78 -6.60 12.12
C GLN A 35 -8.58 -7.64 11.00
N SER A 36 -8.25 -8.89 11.35
CA SER A 36 -8.11 -9.98 10.38
C SER A 36 -8.14 -11.34 11.06
N THR A 37 -8.70 -12.34 10.37
CA THR A 37 -8.58 -13.75 10.79
C THR A 37 -7.15 -14.28 10.65
N SER A 38 -6.29 -13.60 9.88
CA SER A 38 -4.87 -13.97 9.68
C SER A 38 -3.91 -13.19 10.59
N TYR A 39 -4.42 -12.47 11.60
CA TYR A 39 -3.63 -11.56 12.43
C TYR A 39 -2.39 -12.21 13.07
N GLU A 40 -2.49 -13.45 13.57
CA GLU A 40 -1.35 -14.16 14.19
C GLU A 40 -0.19 -14.34 13.21
N LYS A 41 -0.48 -14.89 12.03
CA LYS A 41 0.54 -15.13 11.00
C LYS A 41 1.15 -13.84 10.46
N ILE A 42 0.33 -12.79 10.37
CA ILE A 42 0.79 -11.44 10.01
C ILE A 42 1.75 -10.92 11.08
N ASN A 43 1.38 -11.00 12.36
CA ASN A 43 2.17 -10.53 13.48
C ASN A 43 3.49 -11.28 13.62
N GLU A 44 3.51 -12.61 13.43
CA GLU A 44 4.74 -13.42 13.35
C GLU A 44 5.67 -12.90 12.24
N THR A 45 5.11 -12.66 11.05
CA THR A 45 5.85 -12.15 9.89
C THR A 45 6.42 -10.76 10.18
N LEU A 46 5.63 -9.87 10.79
CA LEU A 46 6.06 -8.54 11.19
C LEU A 46 7.20 -8.60 12.21
N ALA A 47 7.07 -9.42 13.25
CA ALA A 47 8.11 -9.56 14.28
C ALA A 47 9.45 -9.94 13.65
N ILE A 48 9.45 -10.90 12.71
CA ILE A 48 10.67 -11.33 12.02
C ILE A 48 11.22 -10.20 11.12
N ILE A 49 10.37 -9.53 10.34
CA ILE A 49 10.79 -8.44 9.46
C ILE A 49 11.39 -7.29 10.28
N PHE A 50 10.66 -6.77 11.27
CA PHE A 50 11.05 -5.61 12.05
C PHE A 50 12.23 -5.89 13.00
N SER A 51 12.47 -7.15 13.39
CA SER A 51 13.67 -7.51 14.16
C SER A 51 14.99 -7.26 13.41
N LYS A 52 14.96 -7.19 12.07
CA LYS A 52 16.14 -7.04 11.20
C LYS A 52 15.99 -5.88 10.20
N ILE A 53 14.94 -5.07 10.32
CA ILE A 53 14.64 -4.03 9.35
C ILE A 53 15.67 -2.90 9.46
N LYS A 54 16.11 -2.41 8.31
CA LYS A 54 16.96 -1.22 8.25
C LYS A 54 16.07 -0.01 7.98
N PRO A 55 16.14 1.08 8.77
CA PRO A 55 15.42 2.31 8.48
C PRO A 55 15.85 2.98 7.17
N VAL A 56 17.12 2.79 6.77
CA VAL A 56 17.69 3.33 5.53
C VAL A 56 18.62 2.31 4.89
N ILE A 57 18.63 2.23 3.55
CA ILE A 57 19.56 1.43 2.75
C ILE A 57 20.35 2.30 1.77
N LYS A 58 21.49 1.79 1.29
CA LYS A 58 22.21 2.41 0.17
C LYS A 58 21.54 2.05 -1.15
N THR A 59 21.38 3.05 -2.02
CA THR A 59 20.63 2.95 -3.28
C THR A 59 21.49 3.22 -4.51
N ASP A 60 22.73 3.70 -4.35
CA ASP A 60 23.62 4.17 -5.42
C ASP A 60 23.89 3.12 -6.50
N LYS A 61 23.80 1.83 -6.13
CA LYS A 61 24.04 0.70 -7.03
C LYS A 61 22.87 0.37 -7.96
N TYR A 62 21.70 1.00 -7.78
CA TYR A 62 20.51 0.67 -8.56
C TYR A 62 20.32 1.65 -9.72
N PRO A 63 19.99 1.15 -10.92
CA PRO A 63 19.81 1.99 -12.09
C PRO A 63 18.58 2.89 -11.92
N LYS A 64 18.74 4.19 -12.21
CA LYS A 64 17.65 5.17 -12.13
C LYS A 64 16.53 4.87 -13.13
N TYR A 65 16.85 4.37 -14.31
CA TYR A 65 15.90 4.12 -15.39
C TYR A 65 15.77 2.63 -15.69
N TYR A 66 14.60 2.22 -16.13
CA TYR A 66 14.37 0.87 -16.63
C TYR A 66 15.12 0.65 -17.96
N HIS A 67 15.78 -0.51 -18.09
CA HIS A 67 16.52 -0.93 -19.29
C HIS A 67 16.32 -2.43 -19.54
N ASP A 68 15.51 -2.82 -20.53
CA ASP A 68 15.29 -4.20 -21.03
C ASP A 68 15.50 -5.34 -20.01
N PHE A 69 15.05 -5.14 -18.78
CA PHE A 69 15.26 -6.09 -17.71
C PHE A 69 14.13 -7.12 -17.72
N THR A 70 14.43 -8.34 -17.33
CA THR A 70 13.41 -9.38 -17.14
C THR A 70 12.43 -8.97 -16.05
N LEU A 71 11.15 -8.82 -16.45
CA LEU A 71 10.07 -8.53 -15.53
C LEU A 71 9.83 -9.70 -14.59
N VAL A 72 9.54 -9.38 -13.33
CA VAL A 72 9.04 -10.35 -12.37
C VAL A 72 7.64 -10.78 -12.80
N LYS A 73 7.42 -12.10 -12.90
CA LYS A 73 6.10 -12.66 -13.22
C LYS A 73 5.04 -12.09 -12.27
N ASP A 74 3.95 -11.60 -12.85
CA ASP A 74 2.82 -11.12 -12.07
C ASP A 74 2.17 -12.27 -11.31
N ASP A 75 2.02 -12.07 -10.00
CA ASP A 75 1.48 -13.02 -9.04
C ASP A 75 0.19 -12.52 -8.40
N GLY A 76 -0.48 -11.56 -9.05
CA GLY A 76 -1.73 -10.94 -8.61
C GLY A 76 -1.53 -9.79 -7.62
N THR A 77 -0.30 -9.56 -7.15
CA THR A 77 -0.01 -8.53 -6.12
C THR A 77 0.68 -7.29 -6.66
N GLN A 78 0.99 -7.26 -7.96
CA GLN A 78 1.70 -6.15 -8.59
C GLN A 78 0.72 -5.02 -8.97
N ASN A 79 1.12 -3.77 -8.68
CA ASN A 79 0.38 -2.61 -9.16
C ASN A 79 0.75 -2.32 -10.63
N LYS A 80 -0.26 -2.22 -11.49
CA LYS A 80 -0.10 -2.02 -12.94
C LYS A 80 0.49 -0.68 -13.34
N ALA A 81 0.55 0.30 -12.43
CA ALA A 81 1.29 1.55 -12.64
C ALA A 81 2.82 1.37 -12.58
N TYR A 82 3.30 0.16 -12.27
CA TYR A 82 4.74 -0.11 -12.12
C TYR A 82 5.20 -1.35 -12.88
N TYR A 83 6.47 -1.32 -13.29
CA TYR A 83 7.24 -2.49 -13.71
C TYR A 83 8.05 -3.02 -12.53
N TYR A 84 7.94 -4.33 -12.29
CA TYR A 84 8.67 -5.03 -11.23
C TYR A 84 9.80 -5.84 -11.85
N VAL A 85 11.03 -5.63 -11.39
CA VAL A 85 12.24 -6.20 -11.99
C VAL A 85 13.11 -6.82 -10.92
N LYS A 86 13.65 -8.02 -11.17
CA LYS A 86 14.62 -8.63 -10.26
C LYS A 86 16.02 -8.13 -10.58
N TYR A 87 16.71 -7.56 -9.58
CA TYR A 87 18.07 -7.05 -9.76
C TYR A 87 18.89 -7.17 -8.48
N SER A 88 20.05 -7.84 -8.54
CA SER A 88 21.01 -7.97 -7.42
C SER A 88 20.37 -8.40 -6.08
N GLY A 89 19.40 -9.33 -6.12
CA GLY A 89 18.70 -9.82 -4.93
C GLY A 89 17.60 -8.91 -4.39
N ALA A 90 17.34 -7.78 -5.04
CA ALA A 90 16.19 -6.91 -4.79
C ALA A 90 15.14 -7.05 -5.92
N GLU A 91 13.96 -6.50 -5.66
CA GLU A 91 12.95 -6.21 -6.66
C GLU A 91 12.82 -4.70 -6.82
N LEU A 92 13.22 -4.20 -7.98
CA LEU A 92 13.13 -2.80 -8.38
C LEU A 92 11.74 -2.52 -8.94
N ILE A 93 11.17 -1.39 -8.55
CA ILE A 93 9.81 -0.99 -8.91
C ILE A 93 9.90 0.33 -9.66
N PHE A 94 9.79 0.27 -10.98
CA PHE A 94 9.86 1.42 -11.88
C PHE A 94 8.46 1.93 -12.19
N ASN A 95 8.27 3.24 -12.23
CA ASN A 95 7.04 3.82 -12.73
C ASN A 95 6.87 3.47 -14.22
N ALA A 96 5.72 2.92 -14.61
CA ALA A 96 5.51 2.43 -15.97
C ALA A 96 5.33 3.54 -17.02
N GLU A 97 5.00 4.76 -16.59
CA GLU A 97 4.83 5.92 -17.47
C GLU A 97 6.18 6.65 -17.68
N THR A 98 6.97 6.82 -16.62
CA THR A 98 8.22 7.59 -16.68
C THR A 98 9.47 6.73 -16.82
N ASN A 99 9.36 5.41 -16.64
CA ASN A 99 10.48 4.47 -16.56
C ASN A 99 11.49 4.76 -15.43
N GLU A 100 11.18 5.67 -14.50
CA GLU A 100 12.06 5.98 -13.36
C GLU A 100 11.88 5.00 -12.21
N LEU A 101 12.99 4.63 -11.58
CA LEU A 101 13.02 3.81 -10.38
C LEU A 101 12.35 4.59 -9.26
N LYS A 102 11.27 4.02 -8.72
CA LYS A 102 10.52 4.64 -7.63
C LYS A 102 10.84 4.00 -6.29
N TYR A 103 10.89 2.67 -6.27
CA TYR A 103 11.13 1.92 -5.04
C TYR A 103 12.09 0.75 -5.24
N ILE A 104 12.77 0.39 -4.16
CA ILE A 104 13.48 -0.86 -4.01
C ILE A 104 12.73 -1.70 -3.00
N SER A 105 12.43 -2.94 -3.34
CA SER A 105 11.78 -3.86 -2.44
C SER A 105 12.59 -5.13 -2.21
N PHE A 106 12.45 -5.70 -1.01
CA PHE A 106 12.98 -6.99 -0.66
C PHE A 106 11.85 -7.92 -0.27
N ARG A 107 11.88 -9.14 -0.82
CA ARG A 107 10.98 -10.23 -0.45
C ARG A 107 11.67 -11.17 0.53
N ARG A 108 10.90 -11.89 1.33
CA ARG A 108 11.36 -12.94 2.25
C ARG A 108 10.61 -14.24 1.93
N PRO A 109 11.14 -15.08 1.02
CA PRO A 109 10.44 -16.29 0.57
C PRO A 109 10.06 -17.27 1.68
N GLU A 110 10.78 -17.22 2.81
CA GLU A 110 10.56 -18.01 4.01
C GLU A 110 9.39 -17.51 4.89
N LEU A 111 8.87 -16.32 4.61
CA LEU A 111 7.78 -15.69 5.35
C LEU A 111 6.49 -15.69 4.54
N MET A 112 5.40 -15.21 5.15
CA MET A 112 4.24 -14.81 4.35
C MET A 112 4.68 -13.85 3.25
N LYS A 113 4.02 -13.94 2.09
CA LYS A 113 4.32 -13.10 0.94
C LYS A 113 4.32 -11.63 1.39
N CYS A 114 5.46 -10.98 1.24
CA CYS A 114 5.65 -9.61 1.71
C CYS A 114 6.59 -8.83 0.80
N ARG A 115 6.50 -7.50 0.91
CA ARG A 115 7.46 -6.55 0.34
C ARG A 115 7.89 -5.58 1.42
N ILE A 116 9.19 -5.49 1.65
CA ILE A 116 9.81 -4.41 2.45
C ILE A 116 10.26 -3.36 1.45
N ILE A 117 9.63 -2.19 1.45
CA ILE A 117 9.71 -1.19 0.39
C ILE A 117 10.51 0.02 0.89
N TYR A 118 11.45 0.47 0.06
CA TYR A 118 12.31 1.61 0.30
C TYR A 118 12.17 2.63 -0.82
N ASP A 119 12.13 3.91 -0.47
CA ASP A 119 12.10 5.01 -1.43
C ASP A 119 13.42 5.11 -2.21
N TYR A 120 13.34 5.36 -3.52
CA TYR A 120 14.48 5.80 -4.32
C TYR A 120 14.38 7.31 -4.59
N PRO A 121 15.50 8.08 -4.52
CA PRO A 121 16.86 7.65 -4.21
C PRO A 121 17.21 7.62 -2.72
N SER A 122 16.35 8.12 -1.82
CA SER A 122 16.71 8.32 -0.40
C SER A 122 17.11 7.04 0.35
N GLY A 123 16.61 5.89 -0.10
CA GLY A 123 16.80 4.62 0.57
C GLY A 123 16.05 4.50 1.89
N SER A 124 15.21 5.47 2.25
CA SER A 124 14.43 5.44 3.48
C SER A 124 13.37 4.35 3.41
N LEU A 125 13.13 3.68 4.54
CA LEU A 125 12.04 2.73 4.66
C LEU A 125 10.74 3.48 4.36
N HIS A 126 9.97 2.94 3.42
CA HIS A 126 8.73 3.52 2.98
C HIS A 126 7.55 2.80 3.63
N ALA A 127 7.51 1.46 3.47
CA ALA A 127 6.46 0.62 4.03
C ALA A 127 6.87 -0.86 4.09
N VAL A 128 6.14 -1.63 4.89
CA VAL A 128 6.10 -3.09 4.82
C VAL A 128 4.70 -3.51 4.41
N GLN A 129 4.58 -4.27 3.33
CA GLN A 129 3.31 -4.83 2.86
C GLN A 129 3.32 -6.34 3.04
N ILE A 130 2.27 -6.88 3.65
CA ILE A 130 2.06 -8.32 3.84
C ILE A 130 0.80 -8.72 3.09
N PHE A 131 0.90 -9.74 2.25
CA PHE A 131 -0.18 -10.26 1.44
C PHE A 131 -0.72 -11.55 2.06
N VAL A 132 -1.99 -11.55 2.44
CA VAL A 132 -2.71 -12.77 2.81
C VAL A 132 -3.18 -13.48 1.55
N SER A 133 -3.59 -12.71 0.53
CA SER A 133 -3.97 -13.20 -0.79
C SER A 133 -3.64 -12.17 -1.88
N ASP A 134 -4.06 -12.41 -3.12
CA ASP A 134 -4.04 -11.41 -4.19
C ASP A 134 -5.06 -10.27 -4.00
N LYS A 135 -6.01 -10.43 -3.07
CA LYS A 135 -7.09 -9.47 -2.79
C LYS A 135 -7.02 -8.84 -1.41
N GLU A 136 -6.19 -9.37 -0.52
CA GLU A 136 -6.08 -8.93 0.86
C GLU A 136 -4.62 -8.71 1.23
N SER A 137 -4.29 -7.49 1.64
CA SER A 137 -2.97 -7.11 2.10
C SER A 137 -3.04 -6.09 3.23
N PHE A 138 -2.05 -6.13 4.11
CA PHE A 138 -1.89 -5.22 5.24
C PHE A 138 -0.61 -4.41 5.04
N ILE A 139 -0.70 -3.11 5.32
CA ILE A 139 0.39 -2.17 5.09
C ILE A 139 0.78 -1.53 6.42
N PHE A 140 2.09 -1.47 6.64
CA PHE A 140 2.70 -0.87 7.82
C PHE A 140 3.61 0.25 7.35
N SER A 141 3.45 1.43 7.94
CA SER A 141 4.22 2.62 7.60
C SER A 141 5.71 2.45 7.91
N SER A 142 6.52 3.42 7.50
CA SER A 142 7.93 3.52 7.87
C SER A 142 8.18 3.57 9.39
N THR A 143 7.15 3.86 10.19
CA THR A 143 7.20 3.86 11.66
C THR A 143 6.66 2.58 12.30
N GLY A 144 6.26 1.58 11.50
CA GLY A 144 5.70 0.32 12.00
C GLY A 144 4.20 0.37 12.27
N LYS A 145 3.54 1.53 12.18
CA LYS A 145 2.09 1.65 12.39
C LYS A 145 1.28 1.02 11.28
N TYR A 146 0.19 0.34 11.64
CA TYR A 146 -0.77 -0.20 10.69
C TYR A 146 -1.54 0.93 10.00
N VAL A 147 -1.63 0.86 8.67
CA VAL A 147 -2.38 1.84 7.86
C VAL A 147 -3.69 1.20 7.43
N ASP A 148 -4.79 1.60 8.07
CA ASP A 148 -6.13 1.12 7.72
C ASP A 148 -6.75 1.95 6.58
N TYR A 149 -7.00 1.31 5.45
CA TYR A 149 -7.60 1.94 4.28
C TYR A 149 -9.14 1.99 4.35
N SER A 150 -9.73 1.20 5.23
CA SER A 150 -11.19 0.98 5.33
C SER A 150 -11.98 2.27 5.55
N PRO A 151 -11.55 3.21 6.43
CA PRO A 151 -12.29 4.46 6.65
C PRO A 151 -12.39 5.31 5.39
N TYR A 152 -11.30 5.42 4.62
CA TYR A 152 -11.28 6.18 3.38
C TYR A 152 -12.13 5.53 2.29
N VAL A 153 -12.01 4.20 2.11
CA VAL A 153 -12.83 3.45 1.15
C VAL A 153 -14.32 3.57 1.49
N LYS A 154 -14.67 3.53 2.78
CA LYS A 154 -16.02 3.77 3.26
C LYS A 154 -16.51 5.17 2.90
N GLU A 155 -15.71 6.20 3.12
CA GLU A 155 -16.07 7.58 2.76
C GLU A 155 -16.31 7.74 1.25
N VAL A 156 -15.43 7.19 0.41
CA VAL A 156 -15.61 7.17 -1.05
C VAL A 156 -16.93 6.49 -1.43
N LYS A 157 -17.20 5.30 -0.86
CA LYS A 157 -18.44 4.55 -1.10
C LYS A 157 -19.66 5.37 -0.69
N GLU A 158 -19.66 5.97 0.49
CA GLU A 158 -20.77 6.80 0.98
C GLU A 158 -21.04 8.00 0.08
N LYS A 159 -19.98 8.67 -0.39
CA LYS A 159 -20.12 9.79 -1.33
C LYS A 159 -20.73 9.36 -2.67
N VAL A 160 -20.33 8.19 -3.17
CA VAL A 160 -20.92 7.60 -4.38
C VAL A 160 -22.39 7.24 -4.16
N ILE A 161 -22.73 6.60 -3.03
CA ILE A 161 -24.13 6.25 -2.69
C ILE A 161 -25.01 7.50 -2.65
N LYS A 162 -24.56 8.58 -1.99
CA LYS A 162 -25.30 9.84 -1.95
C LYS A 162 -25.52 10.47 -3.33
N SER A 163 -24.61 10.20 -4.27
CA SER A 163 -24.68 10.70 -5.65
C SER A 163 -25.43 9.74 -6.59
N TRP A 164 -25.74 8.53 -6.14
CA TRP A 164 -26.34 7.49 -6.95
C TRP A 164 -27.85 7.69 -7.07
N LYS A 165 -28.27 8.27 -8.20
CA LYS A 165 -29.69 8.42 -8.57
C LYS A 165 -30.21 7.09 -9.13
N VAL A 166 -30.62 6.19 -8.24
CA VAL A 166 -31.19 4.89 -8.62
C VAL A 166 -32.48 5.11 -9.43
N PRO A 167 -32.62 4.51 -10.63
CA PRO A 167 -33.86 4.59 -11.40
C PRO A 167 -35.05 4.00 -10.61
N PRO A 168 -36.29 4.50 -10.80
CA PRO A 168 -37.46 3.91 -10.16
C PRO A 168 -37.60 2.41 -10.47
N ARG A 169 -38.07 1.62 -9.49
CA ARG A 169 -38.16 0.16 -9.62
C ARG A 169 -38.90 -0.31 -10.88
N LYS A 170 -40.03 0.32 -11.20
CA LYS A 170 -40.80 0.02 -12.43
C LYS A 170 -39.96 0.17 -13.70
N GLN A 171 -39.10 1.19 -13.77
CA GLN A 171 -38.21 1.40 -14.91
C GLN A 171 -37.14 0.30 -14.98
N ILE A 172 -36.58 -0.08 -13.83
CA ILE A 172 -35.61 -1.18 -13.75
C ILE A 172 -36.25 -2.49 -14.24
N ASP A 173 -37.46 -2.83 -13.81
CA ASP A 173 -38.14 -4.06 -14.21
C ASP A 173 -38.42 -4.10 -15.73
N ILE A 174 -38.83 -2.97 -16.31
CA ILE A 174 -39.02 -2.82 -17.77
C ILE A 174 -37.70 -3.03 -18.52
N LEU A 175 -36.62 -2.40 -18.04
CA LEU A 175 -35.29 -2.53 -18.66
C LEU A 175 -34.75 -3.95 -18.53
N ALA A 176 -34.99 -4.61 -17.39
CA ALA A 176 -34.47 -5.93 -17.08
C ALA A 176 -35.13 -7.04 -17.88
N LYS A 177 -36.40 -6.87 -18.31
CA LYS A 177 -37.15 -7.88 -19.08
C LYS A 177 -37.06 -9.30 -18.47
N GLY A 178 -37.12 -9.40 -17.14
CA GLY A 178 -37.01 -10.66 -16.40
C GLY A 178 -35.59 -11.09 -16.01
N GLN A 179 -34.54 -10.34 -16.36
CA GLN A 179 -33.18 -10.58 -15.87
C GLN A 179 -33.09 -10.32 -14.36
N LYS A 180 -32.49 -11.27 -13.62
CA LYS A 180 -32.41 -11.23 -12.15
C LYS A 180 -31.10 -10.65 -11.60
N ASP A 181 -29.98 -10.85 -12.30
CA ASP A 181 -28.67 -10.31 -11.91
C ASP A 181 -28.45 -8.97 -12.59
N LEU A 182 -28.75 -7.88 -11.86
CA LEU A 182 -28.58 -6.50 -12.33
C LEU A 182 -27.40 -5.83 -11.63
N LEU A 183 -26.34 -6.59 -11.33
CA LEU A 183 -25.11 -6.09 -10.75
C LEU A 183 -24.23 -5.42 -11.79
N VAL A 184 -23.86 -4.16 -11.54
CA VAL A 184 -22.75 -3.49 -12.23
C VAL A 184 -21.57 -3.39 -11.27
N GLN A 185 -20.40 -3.89 -11.69
CA GLN A 185 -19.16 -3.71 -10.94
C GLN A 185 -18.29 -2.69 -11.64
N MET A 186 -17.93 -1.62 -10.92
CA MET A 186 -17.07 -0.55 -11.39
C MET A 186 -15.72 -0.60 -10.68
N ALA A 187 -14.62 -0.57 -11.42
CA ALA A 187 -13.30 -0.27 -10.87
C ALA A 187 -13.03 1.23 -10.97
N LEU A 188 -12.89 1.87 -9.83
CA LEU A 188 -12.52 3.27 -9.67
C LEU A 188 -11.06 3.37 -9.24
N THR A 189 -10.20 3.92 -10.08
CA THR A 189 -8.80 4.25 -9.74
C THR A 189 -8.72 5.72 -9.35
N LEU A 190 -8.27 5.99 -8.13
CA LEU A 190 -8.04 7.34 -7.62
C LEU A 190 -6.55 7.62 -7.54
N ASN A 191 -6.16 8.86 -7.84
CA ASN A 191 -4.85 9.40 -7.50
C ASN A 191 -4.82 9.82 -6.02
N LYS A 192 -3.61 9.99 -5.48
CA LYS A 192 -3.37 10.46 -4.11
C LYS A 192 -4.04 11.78 -3.74
N ASP A 193 -4.24 12.66 -4.71
CA ASP A 193 -4.94 13.94 -4.54
C ASP A 193 -6.48 13.83 -4.50
N GLY A 194 -7.02 12.61 -4.68
CA GLY A 194 -8.46 12.34 -4.71
C GLY A 194 -9.10 12.50 -6.09
N SER A 195 -8.31 12.86 -7.12
CA SER A 195 -8.79 12.92 -8.50
C SER A 195 -9.03 11.52 -9.09
N VAL A 196 -9.99 11.42 -9.99
CA VAL A 196 -10.30 10.15 -10.68
C VAL A 196 -9.30 9.95 -11.81
N LYS A 197 -8.37 9.00 -11.65
CA LYS A 197 -7.44 8.59 -12.72
C LYS A 197 -8.15 7.78 -13.80
N LYS A 198 -8.96 6.80 -13.37
CA LYS A 198 -9.65 5.88 -14.27
C LYS A 198 -10.94 5.37 -13.66
N CYS A 199 -11.96 5.17 -14.50
CA CYS A 199 -13.18 4.48 -14.11
C CYS A 199 -13.55 3.51 -15.23
N ARG A 200 -13.71 2.22 -14.91
CA ARG A 200 -14.05 1.18 -15.90
C ARG A 200 -15.06 0.18 -15.36
N ILE A 201 -15.89 -0.37 -16.23
CA ILE A 201 -16.77 -1.49 -15.90
C ILE A 201 -15.92 -2.77 -15.83
N LEU A 202 -16.02 -3.49 -14.72
CA LEU A 202 -15.48 -4.85 -14.57
C LEU A 202 -16.54 -5.90 -14.91
N LYS A 203 -17.79 -5.66 -14.52
CA LYS A 203 -18.94 -6.52 -14.83
C LYS A 203 -20.11 -5.63 -15.24
N SER A 204 -20.62 -5.84 -16.44
CA SER A 204 -21.81 -5.17 -16.98
C SER A 204 -23.08 -5.88 -16.55
N SER A 205 -24.13 -5.10 -16.30
CA SER A 205 -25.50 -5.63 -16.13
C SER A 205 -26.11 -6.10 -17.46
N LYS A 206 -25.44 -5.89 -18.59
CA LYS A 206 -25.95 -6.03 -19.97
C LYS A 206 -27.08 -5.07 -20.33
N ILE A 207 -27.35 -4.09 -19.47
CA ILE A 207 -28.34 -3.03 -19.68
C ILE A 207 -27.60 -1.70 -19.63
N LYS A 208 -27.39 -1.11 -20.82
CA LYS A 208 -26.59 0.12 -20.97
C LYS A 208 -27.02 1.24 -20.02
N ALA A 209 -28.34 1.41 -19.82
CA ALA A 209 -28.87 2.44 -18.93
C ALA A 209 -28.42 2.27 -17.46
N LEU A 210 -28.27 1.04 -16.96
CA LEU A 210 -27.83 0.76 -15.58
C LEU A 210 -26.30 0.92 -15.46
N ASP A 211 -25.57 0.47 -16.48
CA ASP A 211 -24.12 0.65 -16.56
C ASP A 211 -23.74 2.14 -16.61
N ASP A 212 -24.43 2.92 -17.45
CA ASP A 212 -24.27 4.38 -17.55
C ASP A 212 -24.63 5.07 -16.23
N ASN A 213 -25.68 4.61 -15.54
CA ASN A 213 -26.12 5.16 -14.26
C ASN A 213 -25.07 4.95 -13.16
N ALA A 214 -24.48 3.76 -13.07
CA ALA A 214 -23.38 3.48 -12.14
C ALA A 214 -22.16 4.39 -12.42
N GLY A 215 -21.79 4.56 -13.69
CA GLY A 215 -20.74 5.50 -14.09
C GLY A 215 -21.05 6.96 -13.76
N ALA A 216 -22.30 7.39 -13.96
CA ALA A 216 -22.76 8.74 -13.65
C ALA A 216 -22.73 9.03 -12.15
N ALA A 217 -23.05 8.05 -11.29
CA ALA A 217 -22.95 8.18 -9.84
C ALA A 217 -21.52 8.49 -9.39
N ILE A 218 -20.53 7.78 -9.94
CA ILE A 218 -19.11 8.01 -9.67
C ILE A 218 -18.67 9.38 -10.17
N LYS A 219 -19.02 9.75 -11.41
CA LYS A 219 -18.68 11.05 -11.99
C LYS A 219 -19.26 12.22 -11.18
N THR A 220 -20.48 12.08 -10.69
CA THR A 220 -21.14 13.08 -9.84
C THR A 220 -20.52 13.18 -8.45
N ALA A 221 -20.02 12.07 -7.92
CA ALA A 221 -19.34 12.04 -6.63
C ALA A 221 -17.93 12.66 -6.65
N ALA A 222 -17.27 12.72 -7.82
CA ALA A 222 -15.95 13.31 -7.96
C ALA A 222 -15.97 14.84 -7.76
N PRO A 223 -14.86 15.46 -7.30
CA PRO A 223 -13.60 14.83 -6.85
C PRO A 223 -13.72 14.18 -5.46
N PHE A 224 -12.85 13.25 -5.10
CA PHE A 224 -12.80 12.68 -3.74
C PHE A 224 -11.80 13.45 -2.87
N LYS A 225 -11.78 13.20 -1.56
CA LYS A 225 -10.74 13.79 -0.70
C LYS A 225 -9.37 13.21 -1.07
N PRO A 226 -8.27 13.94 -0.84
CA PRO A 226 -6.94 13.36 -0.90
C PRO A 226 -6.82 12.15 0.03
N PHE A 227 -5.90 11.25 -0.30
CA PHE A 227 -5.61 10.12 0.57
C PHE A 227 -5.09 10.62 1.93
N PRO A 228 -5.39 9.90 3.03
CA PRO A 228 -4.76 10.16 4.32
C PRO A 228 -3.23 10.18 4.19
N LYS A 229 -2.57 11.00 5.02
CA LYS A 229 -1.12 11.24 4.95
C LYS A 229 -0.30 9.95 4.99
N ASP A 230 -0.77 8.95 5.74
CA ASP A 230 -0.07 7.69 5.96
C ASP A 230 -0.35 6.64 4.87
N PHE A 231 -1.15 6.96 3.84
CA PHE A 231 -1.35 6.07 2.71
C PHE A 231 -0.08 5.96 1.87
N PHE A 232 0.38 4.73 1.75
CA PHE A 232 1.53 4.30 0.98
C PHE A 232 1.32 4.46 -0.53
N ASN A 233 0.14 4.08 -1.03
CA ASN A 233 -0.10 4.01 -2.46
C ASN A 233 -0.29 5.40 -3.10
N GLU A 234 0.37 5.63 -4.24
CA GLU A 234 0.11 6.80 -5.11
C GLU A 234 -1.24 6.72 -5.83
N GLU A 235 -1.75 5.50 -6.01
CA GLU A 235 -3.08 5.23 -6.54
C GLU A 235 -3.72 4.03 -5.85
N ILE A 236 -5.04 4.07 -5.67
CA ILE A 236 -5.82 2.93 -5.18
C ILE A 236 -6.91 2.57 -6.18
N VAL A 237 -7.22 1.29 -6.27
CA VAL A 237 -8.36 0.78 -7.04
C VAL A 237 -9.45 0.32 -6.08
N ILE A 238 -10.61 0.97 -6.13
CA ILE A 238 -11.79 0.60 -5.36
C ILE A 238 -12.79 -0.08 -6.30
N ILE A 239 -13.24 -1.27 -5.93
CA ILE A 239 -14.32 -1.96 -6.65
C ILE A 239 -15.65 -1.59 -6.00
N LEU A 240 -16.52 -0.95 -6.77
CA LEU A 240 -17.87 -0.54 -6.36
C LEU A 240 -18.90 -1.44 -7.02
N ASN A 241 -19.77 -2.01 -6.20
CA ASN A 241 -20.85 -2.90 -6.62
C ASN A 241 -22.19 -2.15 -6.58
N PHE A 242 -22.76 -1.88 -7.75
CA PHE A 242 -24.07 -1.26 -7.91
C PHE A 242 -25.09 -2.37 -8.16
N ASN A 243 -25.89 -2.70 -7.16
CA ASN A 243 -26.91 -3.74 -7.27
C ASN A 243 -28.28 -3.10 -7.51
N PHE A 244 -28.79 -3.21 -8.73
CA PHE A 244 -30.10 -2.70 -9.13
C PHE A 244 -31.23 -3.73 -8.93
N SER A 245 -30.92 -4.94 -8.45
CA SER A 245 -31.93 -5.97 -8.16
C SER A 245 -32.64 -5.75 -6.82
N LEU A 246 -32.11 -4.88 -5.96
CA LEU A 246 -32.66 -4.51 -4.64
C LEU A 246 -33.79 -3.48 -4.74
#